data_AF-A0A842RJS2-F1
#
_entry.id   AF-A0A842RJS2-F1
#
_cell.length_a   1.000
_cell.length_b   1.000
_cell.length_c   1.000
_cell.angle_alpha   90.00
_cell.angle_beta   90.00
_cell.angle_gamma   90.00
#
_symmetry.space_group_name_H-M   'P 1'
#
loop_
_entity.id
_entity.type
_entity.pdbx_description
1 polymer ?
#
loop_
_entity_poly.entity_id
_entity_poly.type
_entity_poly.pdbx_seq_one_letter_code
_entity_poly.pdbx_strand_id
1 'polypeptide(L)'
;MGSKEQPHLVLKGDCLKQLKELVDSDIKGQVHLTFLDPPFNQDKDYDYHNDSMQKKDYWDWMQEVCQLAYDLSAKGAAIYFM
;
A
#
# COMPACT_ATOMS: atom_id res chain seq x y z
N MET A 1 -30.29 -7.90 -18.03
CA MET A 1 -29.87 -7.68 -16.63
C MET A 1 -28.36 -7.82 -16.59
N GLY A 2 -27.62 -6.71 -16.72
CA GLY A 2 -26.17 -6.72 -16.54
C GLY A 2 -25.86 -6.82 -15.04
N SER A 3 -25.06 -7.80 -14.65
CA SER A 3 -24.51 -7.88 -13.29
C SER A 3 -23.85 -6.55 -12.95
N LYS A 4 -24.24 -5.93 -11.84
CA LYS A 4 -23.50 -4.80 -11.28
C LYS A 4 -22.11 -5.30 -10.93
N GLU A 5 -21.09 -4.90 -11.68
CA GLU A 5 -19.69 -5.13 -11.32
C GLU A 5 -19.48 -4.59 -9.90
N GLN A 6 -18.83 -5.37 -9.04
CA GLN A 6 -18.49 -4.90 -7.70
C GLN A 6 -17.35 -3.90 -7.83
N PRO A 7 -17.58 -2.59 -7.59
CA PRO A 7 -16.58 -1.56 -7.89
C PRO A 7 -15.51 -1.43 -6.79
N HIS A 8 -15.50 -2.35 -5.83
CA HIS A 8 -14.69 -2.28 -4.63
C HIS A 8 -14.02 -3.62 -4.38
N LEU A 9 -12.72 -3.57 -4.07
CA LEU A 9 -11.90 -4.71 -3.70
C LEU A 9 -11.34 -4.48 -2.30
N VAL A 10 -11.53 -5.45 -1.41
CA VAL A 10 -10.95 -5.44 -0.05
C VAL A 10 -10.00 -6.61 0.06
N LEU A 11 -8.72 -6.31 0.29
CA LEU A 11 -7.66 -7.31 0.44
C LEU A 11 -7.23 -7.38 1.90
N LYS A 12 -7.10 -8.60 2.44
CA LYS A 12 -6.65 -8.84 3.81
C LYS A 12 -5.32 -9.60 3.78
N GLY A 13 -4.34 -9.11 4.54
CA GLY A 13 -3.06 -9.78 4.73
C GLY A 13 -1.91 -8.78 4.75
N ASP A 14 -0.71 -9.30 4.52
CA ASP A 14 0.50 -8.50 4.36
C ASP A 14 0.38 -7.53 3.18
N CYS A 15 0.55 -6.24 3.43
CA CYS A 15 0.33 -5.21 2.42
C CYS A 15 1.36 -5.28 1.28
N LEU A 16 2.63 -5.63 1.56
CA LEU A 16 3.66 -5.73 0.52
C LEU A 16 3.35 -6.85 -0.46
N LYS A 17 2.89 -8.00 0.04
CA LYS A 17 2.45 -9.11 -0.82
C LYS A 17 1.29 -8.70 -1.71
N GLN A 18 0.27 -8.07 -1.15
CA GLN A 18 -0.91 -7.62 -1.90
C GLN A 18 -0.53 -6.56 -2.95
N LEU A 19 0.29 -5.59 -2.58
CA LEU A 19 0.76 -4.54 -3.49
C LEU A 19 1.58 -5.12 -4.66
N LYS A 20 2.45 -6.10 -4.42
CA LYS A 20 3.20 -6.81 -5.48
C LYS A 20 2.27 -7.53 -6.44
N GLU A 21 1.31 -8.30 -5.91
CA GLU A 21 0.30 -8.99 -6.73
C GLU A 21 -0.54 -8.01 -7.57
N LEU A 22 -0.86 -6.82 -7.03
CA LEU A 22 -1.55 -5.77 -7.79
C LEU A 22 -0.67 -5.17 -8.88
N VAL A 23 0.62 -4.94 -8.63
CA VAL A 23 1.58 -4.44 -9.64
C VAL A 23 1.75 -5.45 -10.78
N ASP A 24 1.62 -6.75 -10.51
CA ASP A 24 1.67 -7.81 -11.52
C ASP A 24 0.32 -8.04 -12.23
N SER A 25 -0.73 -7.33 -11.82
CA SER A 25 -2.09 -7.42 -12.39
C SER A 25 -2.38 -6.30 -13.39
N ASP A 26 -3.55 -6.37 -14.01
CA ASP A 26 -4.04 -5.32 -14.91
C ASP A 26 -4.21 -3.95 -14.21
N ILE A 27 -4.27 -3.87 -12.88
CA ILE A 27 -4.45 -2.60 -12.13
C ILE A 27 -3.21 -1.69 -12.20
N LYS A 28 -2.04 -2.21 -12.58
CA LYS A 28 -0.80 -1.42 -12.69
C LYS A 28 -1.02 -0.14 -13.51
N GLY A 29 -0.60 0.99 -12.95
CA GLY A 29 -0.73 2.30 -13.60
C GLY A 29 -2.16 2.83 -13.70
N GLN A 30 -3.12 2.30 -12.94
CA GLN A 30 -4.52 2.73 -12.94
C GLN A 30 -4.97 3.44 -11.65
N VAL A 31 -4.14 3.49 -10.61
CA VAL A 31 -4.48 4.12 -9.34
C VAL A 31 -4.27 5.64 -9.44
N HIS A 32 -5.33 6.42 -9.31
CA HIS A 32 -5.26 7.88 -9.45
C HIS A 32 -4.98 8.60 -8.12
N LEU A 33 -5.24 7.93 -6.99
CA LEU A 33 -5.11 8.51 -5.67
C LEU A 33 -4.80 7.41 -4.65
N THR A 34 -3.74 7.59 -3.89
CA THR A 34 -3.36 6.69 -2.79
C THR A 34 -3.34 7.48 -1.48
N PHE A 35 -3.91 6.87 -0.43
CA PHE A 35 -3.76 7.31 0.95
C PHE A 35 -2.97 6.24 1.71
N LEU A 36 -1.94 6.65 2.43
CA LEU A 36 -1.04 5.79 3.17
C LEU A 36 -0.90 6.34 4.60
N ASP A 37 -1.30 5.54 5.58
CA ASP A 37 -1.17 5.80 7.02
C ASP A 37 -0.50 4.56 7.66
N PRO A 38 0.83 4.46 7.58
CA PRO A 38 1.56 3.33 8.10
C PRO A 38 1.86 3.51 9.60
N PRO A 39 2.19 2.42 10.32
CA PRO A 39 2.86 2.54 11.62
C PRO A 39 4.10 3.43 11.48
N PHE A 40 4.22 4.43 12.34
CA PHE A 40 5.22 5.50 12.22
C PHE A 40 6.55 5.20 12.93
N ASN A 41 6.74 3.97 13.41
CA ASN A 41 7.87 3.54 14.22
C ASN A 41 8.02 4.38 15.50
N GLN A 42 6.92 4.54 16.23
CA GLN A 42 6.79 5.38 17.43
C GLN A 42 6.72 4.56 18.72
N ASP A 43 7.12 3.30 18.69
CA ASP A 43 7.08 2.38 19.83
C ASP A 43 5.65 2.15 20.34
N LYS A 44 4.65 2.17 19.44
CA LYS A 44 3.27 1.84 19.78
C LYS A 44 3.05 0.33 19.84
N ASP A 45 2.17 -0.09 20.74
CA ASP A 45 1.79 -1.50 20.88
C ASP A 45 0.67 -1.84 19.89
N TYR A 46 1.01 -2.55 18.81
CA TYR A 46 0.05 -3.07 17.84
C TYR A 46 -0.01 -4.61 17.93
N ASP A 47 -1.22 -5.17 17.82
CA ASP A 47 -1.44 -6.62 17.89
C ASP A 47 -0.63 -7.44 16.86
N TYR A 48 -0.30 -6.83 15.71
CA TYR A 48 0.26 -7.54 14.54
C TYR A 48 1.46 -6.84 13.89
N HIS A 49 2.02 -5.80 14.51
CA HIS A 49 3.17 -5.08 13.96
C HIS A 49 4.15 -4.67 15.07
N ASN A 50 5.45 -4.85 14.82
CA ASN A 50 6.48 -4.31 15.70
C ASN A 50 6.79 -2.87 15.31
N ASP A 51 6.21 -1.89 16.02
CA ASP A 51 6.44 -0.45 15.79
C ASP A 51 7.71 0.10 16.46
N SER A 52 8.63 -0.81 16.81
CA SER A 52 9.96 -0.56 17.38
C SER A 52 11.04 -1.19 16.50
N MET A 53 10.95 -0.94 15.20
CA MET A 53 11.88 -1.42 14.19
C MET A 53 13.21 -0.66 14.26
N GLN A 54 14.29 -1.32 13.86
CA GLN A 54 15.54 -0.62 13.58
C GLN A 54 15.31 0.40 12.47
N LYS A 55 15.88 1.59 12.61
CA LYS A 55 15.66 2.72 11.71
C LYS A 55 15.86 2.34 10.23
N LYS A 56 16.92 1.58 9.92
CA LYS A 56 17.21 1.16 8.55
C LYS A 56 16.10 0.26 8.00
N ASP A 57 15.69 -0.74 8.77
CA ASP A 57 14.66 -1.70 8.37
C ASP A 57 13.32 -1.02 8.13
N TYR A 58 12.95 -0.03 8.98
CA TYR A 58 11.75 0.78 8.79
C TYR A 58 11.77 1.56 7.48
N TRP A 59 12.87 2.27 7.20
CA TRP A 59 12.97 3.08 5.98
C TRP A 59 13.09 2.24 4.72
N ASP A 60 13.77 1.09 4.78
CA ASP A 60 13.81 0.13 3.66
C ASP A 60 12.39 -0.40 3.36
N TRP A 61 11.64 -0.77 4.40
CA TRP A 61 10.25 -1.21 4.28
C TRP A 61 9.35 -0.11 3.71
N MET A 62 9.42 1.11 4.25
CA MET A 62 8.63 2.23 3.76
C MET A 62 8.98 2.65 2.33
N GLN A 63 10.25 2.57 1.95
CA GLN A 63 10.67 2.79 0.56
C GLN A 63 10.01 1.77 -0.37
N GLU A 64 9.95 0.50 0.02
CA GLU A 64 9.30 -0.55 -0.76
C GLU A 64 7.79 -0.29 -0.90
N VAL A 65 7.10 0.06 0.19
CA VAL A 65 5.68 0.43 0.16
C VAL A 65 5.41 1.60 -0.79
N CYS A 66 6.20 2.67 -0.68
CA CYS A 66 6.06 3.86 -1.53
C CYS A 66 6.36 3.55 -3.00
N GLN A 67 7.36 2.71 -3.28
CA GLN A 67 7.70 2.31 -4.64
C GLN A 67 6.55 1.53 -5.30
N LEU A 68 5.96 0.57 -4.58
CA LEU A 68 4.84 -0.21 -5.11
C LEU A 68 3.59 0.66 -5.31
N ALA A 69 3.31 1.59 -4.40
CA ALA A 69 2.22 2.56 -4.57
C ALA A 69 2.44 3.46 -5.80
N TYR A 70 3.68 3.88 -6.05
CA TYR A 70 4.07 4.62 -7.25
C TYR A 70 3.90 3.78 -8.53
N ASP A 71 4.30 2.50 -8.52
CA ASP A 71 4.18 1.63 -9.69
C ASP A 71 2.71 1.35 -10.09
N LEU A 72 1.80 1.37 -9.11
CA LEU A 72 0.36 1.31 -9.34
C LEU A 72 -0.24 2.62 -9.86
N SER A 73 0.49 3.74 -9.73
CA SER A 73 -0.04 5.08 -9.98
C SER A 73 -0.20 5.39 -11.47
N ALA A 74 -1.35 5.92 -11.83
CA ALA A 74 -1.60 6.51 -13.14
C ALA A 74 -0.78 7.80 -13.33
N LYS A 75 -0.60 8.21 -14.60
CA LYS A 75 0.05 9.49 -14.90
C LYS A 75 -0.75 10.65 -14.29
N GLY A 76 -0.11 11.42 -13.41
CA GLY A 76 -0.75 12.54 -12.71
C GLY A 76 -1.49 12.16 -11.43
N ALA A 77 -1.33 10.92 -10.95
CA ALA A 77 -1.85 10.49 -9.66
C ALA A 77 -1.18 11.22 -8.48
N ALA A 78 -1.84 11.18 -7.34
CA ALA A 78 -1.35 11.73 -6.08
C ALA A 78 -1.22 10.65 -5.01
N ILE A 79 -0.19 10.75 -4.17
CA ILE A 79 0.04 9.89 -3.01
C ILE A 79 0.05 10.80 -1.78
N TYR A 80 -0.85 10.54 -0.83
CA TYR A 80 -0.95 11.24 0.44
C TYR A 80 -0.44 10.33 1.55
N PHE A 81 0.61 10.78 2.22
CA PHE A 81 1.13 10.17 3.44
C PHE A 81 0.51 10.92 4.61
N MET A 82 -0.23 10.22 5.46
CA MET A 82 -0.97 10.78 6.59
C MET A 82 -0.48 10.20 7.89
#